data_AF-A0A7R9R669-F1
#
_entry.id   AF-A0A7R9R669-F1
#
_cell.length_a   1.000
_cell.length_b   1.000
_cell.length_c   1.000
_cell.angle_alpha   90.00
_cell.angle_beta   90.00
_cell.angle_gamma   90.00
#
_symmetry.space_group_name_H-M   'P 1'
#
loop_
_entity.id
_entity.type
_entity.pdbx_description
1 polymer ?
#
loop_
_entity_poly.entity_id
_entity_poly.type
_entity_poly.pdbx_seq_one_letter_code
_entity_poly.pdbx_strand_id
1 'polypeptide(L)'
;MRKINFENCIKYITLVKQLVGDAWLSKELEKINSYKPPKKLRKLSFIDYTEKFHPLAFLIYQADKQLKTCLEKKFFEVSEQILRLSYLGENLFVLKNQNTKGLDGKIRDLTSSDKALFDKTTYEIEVAAAYARKGYSVEFVETKSKEGEKTPDLLVNKEVEVECKKKDRKTDRDIRNTEYWKLIVRKASGIMEHFGLNYAVFIKTQRDPEKEDVEFILRQLQKLIKEKKQGRFAFRDRGIGITLQILSLKDQEIESEGIEFGTSEELDYVVPAVEVRKKENGKIFIRNPKIFGFKGAVLPERITSVIESIKDAKQQLSGKRPGLIYVNLNMIDRKMIDRDFERLDSLIKRLLKNNSTISGVIVTTEYFVKDAQGYIYSHKARVIKNEWAKYSLPSEFEIVGEKGN
;
A
#
# COMPACT_ATOMS: atom_id res chain seq x y z
N MET A 1 -8.24 -5.89 -16.21
CA MET A 1 -9.10 -4.94 -15.46
C MET A 1 -10.48 -5.58 -15.34
N ARG A 2 -11.04 -5.71 -14.14
CA ARG A 2 -12.33 -6.40 -13.90
C ARG A 2 -13.48 -5.53 -14.38
N LYS A 3 -14.40 -6.07 -15.20
CA LYS A 3 -15.64 -5.37 -15.56
C LYS A 3 -16.61 -5.45 -14.38
N ILE A 4 -16.74 -4.34 -13.65
CA ILE A 4 -17.64 -4.22 -12.50
C ILE A 4 -19.04 -3.95 -13.04
N ASN A 5 -20.00 -4.82 -12.73
CA ASN A 5 -21.42 -4.56 -12.98
C ASN A 5 -22.25 -4.95 -11.75
N PHE A 6 -23.45 -4.39 -11.66
CA PHE A 6 -24.33 -4.56 -10.50
C PHE A 6 -24.63 -6.03 -10.20
N GLU A 7 -25.05 -6.79 -11.21
CA GLU A 7 -25.46 -8.19 -11.06
C GLU A 7 -24.32 -9.08 -10.51
N ASN A 8 -23.10 -8.92 -11.03
CA ASN A 8 -21.94 -9.65 -10.53
C ASN A 8 -21.61 -9.23 -9.09
N CYS A 9 -21.72 -7.94 -8.76
CA CYS A 9 -21.53 -7.49 -7.39
C CYS A 9 -22.50 -8.17 -6.42
N ILE A 10 -23.80 -8.16 -6.74
CA ILE A 10 -24.82 -8.81 -5.91
C ILE A 10 -24.60 -10.32 -5.82
N LYS A 11 -24.32 -10.98 -6.95
CA LYS A 11 -24.05 -12.42 -6.99
C LYS A 11 -22.94 -12.82 -6.02
N TYR A 12 -21.79 -12.15 -6.10
CA TYR A 12 -20.63 -12.50 -5.30
C TYR A 12 -20.76 -12.09 -3.84
N ILE A 13 -21.43 -10.96 -3.54
CA ILE A 13 -21.74 -10.58 -2.15
C ILE A 13 -22.67 -11.62 -1.51
N THR A 14 -23.71 -12.05 -2.22
CA THR A 14 -24.63 -13.10 -1.76
C THR A 14 -23.89 -14.41 -1.50
N LEU A 15 -22.97 -14.80 -2.39
CA LEU A 15 -22.14 -15.99 -2.19
C LEU A 15 -21.32 -15.91 -0.89
N VAL A 16 -20.69 -14.76 -0.59
CA VAL A 16 -19.95 -14.61 0.68
C VAL A 16 -20.86 -14.84 1.88
N LYS A 17 -22.06 -14.23 1.88
CA LYS A 17 -23.05 -14.38 2.95
C LYS A 17 -23.47 -15.84 3.14
N GLN A 18 -23.69 -16.56 2.04
CA GLN A 18 -24.01 -18.00 2.07
C GLN A 18 -22.87 -18.85 2.64
N LEU A 19 -21.61 -18.54 2.26
CA LEU A 19 -20.44 -19.33 2.69
C LEU A 19 -20.13 -19.16 4.19
N VAL A 20 -20.35 -17.98 4.77
CA VAL A 20 -20.11 -17.74 6.20
C VAL A 20 -21.25 -18.23 7.10
N GLY A 21 -22.43 -18.45 6.52
CA GLY A 21 -23.61 -18.98 7.21
C GLY A 21 -24.46 -17.94 7.93
N ASP A 22 -25.78 -18.07 7.80
CA ASP A 22 -26.77 -17.10 8.31
C ASP A 22 -26.75 -16.96 9.83
N ALA A 23 -26.52 -18.06 10.55
CA ALA A 23 -26.49 -18.07 12.02
C ALA A 23 -25.34 -17.21 12.56
N TRP A 24 -24.15 -17.35 11.98
CA TRP A 24 -22.98 -16.54 12.34
C TRP A 24 -23.19 -15.07 11.95
N LEU A 25 -23.65 -14.83 10.72
CA LEU A 25 -23.83 -13.47 10.22
C LEU A 25 -24.88 -12.70 11.04
N SER A 26 -26.01 -13.33 11.38
CA SER A 26 -27.07 -12.72 12.18
C SER A 26 -26.55 -12.28 13.55
N LYS A 27 -25.77 -13.15 14.22
CA LYS A 27 -25.15 -12.85 15.51
C LYS A 27 -24.21 -11.64 15.44
N GLU A 28 -23.35 -11.55 14.43
CA GLU A 28 -22.42 -10.42 14.31
C GLU A 28 -23.13 -9.12 13.90
N LEU A 29 -24.14 -9.19 13.04
CA LEU A 29 -24.95 -8.03 12.66
C LEU A 29 -25.76 -7.48 13.85
N GLU A 30 -26.25 -8.34 14.75
CA GLU A 30 -26.92 -7.91 15.98
C GLU A 30 -25.99 -7.07 16.87
N LYS A 31 -24.73 -7.49 17.03
CA LYS A 31 -23.72 -6.70 17.77
C LYS A 31 -23.48 -5.33 17.13
N ILE A 32 -23.42 -5.26 15.81
CA ILE A 32 -23.22 -3.99 15.08
C ILE A 32 -24.45 -3.07 15.26
N ASN A 33 -25.66 -3.61 15.09
CA ASN A 33 -26.90 -2.82 15.17
C ASN A 33 -27.25 -2.38 16.59
N SER A 34 -26.88 -3.16 17.61
CA SER A 34 -27.11 -2.82 19.02
C SER A 34 -26.07 -1.84 19.58
N TYR A 35 -24.98 -1.59 18.86
CA TYR A 35 -23.92 -0.70 19.31
C TYR A 35 -24.39 0.75 19.41
N LYS A 36 -24.30 1.32 20.62
CA LYS A 36 -24.57 2.74 20.88
C LYS A 36 -23.25 3.50 20.95
N PRO A 37 -22.97 4.44 20.04
CA PRO A 37 -21.75 5.23 20.09
C PRO A 37 -21.73 6.11 21.37
N PRO A 38 -20.54 6.41 21.93
CA PRO A 38 -20.44 7.23 23.14
C PRO A 38 -21.02 8.64 22.92
N LYS A 39 -21.75 9.18 23.91
CA LYS A 39 -22.46 10.47 23.82
C LYS A 39 -21.57 11.71 23.52
N LYS A 40 -20.23 11.60 23.61
CA LYS A 40 -19.27 12.71 23.41
C LYS A 40 -18.42 12.57 22.12
N LEU A 41 -19.06 12.28 20.98
CA LEU A 41 -18.40 12.09 19.68
C LEU A 41 -17.49 13.26 19.22
N ARG A 42 -17.84 14.52 19.54
CA ARG A 42 -17.06 15.70 19.10
C ARG A 42 -15.65 15.80 19.69
N LYS A 43 -15.36 15.17 20.84
CA LYS A 43 -14.02 15.15 21.47
C LYS A 43 -13.21 13.90 21.15
N LEU A 44 -13.81 12.89 20.49
CA LEU A 44 -13.24 11.55 20.28
C LEU A 44 -13.38 11.07 18.82
N SER A 45 -13.47 11.99 17.85
CA SER A 45 -13.64 11.68 16.43
C SER A 45 -12.48 10.92 15.79
N PHE A 46 -11.39 10.70 16.54
CA PHE A 46 -10.22 9.90 16.17
C PHE A 46 -10.26 8.46 16.71
N ILE A 47 -11.22 8.11 17.58
CA ILE A 47 -11.38 6.71 18.00
C ILE A 47 -12.03 5.94 16.85
N ASP A 48 -11.26 5.04 16.25
CA ASP A 48 -11.77 4.09 15.28
C ASP A 48 -12.59 3.01 16.02
N TYR A 49 -13.91 3.14 16.01
CA TYR A 49 -14.80 2.17 16.63
C TYR A 49 -14.96 0.90 15.79
N THR A 50 -14.39 0.86 14.58
CA THR A 50 -14.53 -0.28 13.66
C THR A 50 -13.75 -1.51 14.12
N GLU A 51 -12.70 -1.33 14.93
CA GLU A 51 -11.94 -2.44 15.54
C GLU A 51 -12.78 -3.29 16.53
N LYS A 52 -13.94 -2.80 16.95
CA LYS A 52 -14.85 -3.53 17.86
C LYS A 52 -15.68 -4.59 17.17
N PHE A 53 -15.77 -4.55 15.85
CA PHE A 53 -16.62 -5.44 15.07
C PHE A 53 -15.77 -6.46 14.33
N HIS A 54 -16.35 -7.64 14.11
CA HIS A 54 -15.72 -8.62 13.25
C HIS A 54 -15.48 -8.03 11.84
N PRO A 55 -14.24 -8.10 11.29
CA PRO A 55 -13.90 -7.41 10.04
C PRO A 55 -14.82 -7.76 8.86
N LEU A 56 -15.08 -9.05 8.64
CA LEU A 56 -15.96 -9.50 7.57
C LEU A 56 -17.42 -9.09 7.76
N ALA A 57 -17.98 -9.29 8.96
CA ALA A 57 -19.36 -8.90 9.25
C ALA A 57 -19.57 -7.39 9.11
N PHE A 58 -18.59 -6.59 9.55
CA PHE A 58 -18.63 -5.15 9.38
C PHE A 58 -18.55 -4.73 7.90
N LEU A 59 -17.71 -5.39 7.10
CA LEU A 59 -17.65 -5.17 5.65
C LEU A 59 -18.99 -5.53 4.97
N ILE A 60 -19.61 -6.65 5.34
CA ILE A 60 -20.95 -7.06 4.86
C ILE A 60 -22.00 -6.01 5.24
N TYR A 61 -22.03 -5.59 6.51
CA TYR A 61 -22.94 -4.56 6.98
C TYR A 61 -22.82 -3.25 6.19
N GLN A 62 -21.59 -2.79 5.96
CA GLN A 62 -21.35 -1.57 5.20
C GLN A 62 -21.77 -1.72 3.73
N ALA A 63 -21.47 -2.85 3.10
CA ALA A 63 -21.89 -3.12 1.72
C ALA A 63 -23.42 -3.18 1.60
N ASP A 64 -24.12 -3.88 2.51
CA ASP A 64 -25.58 -3.97 2.53
C ASP A 64 -26.23 -2.58 2.70
N LYS A 65 -25.67 -1.73 3.57
CA LYS A 65 -26.15 -0.34 3.74
C LYS A 65 -26.00 0.48 2.45
N GLN A 66 -24.87 0.36 1.77
CA GLN A 66 -24.62 1.06 0.50
C GLN A 66 -25.54 0.56 -0.62
N LEU A 67 -25.74 -0.76 -0.71
CA LEU A 67 -26.68 -1.36 -1.66
C LEU A 67 -28.12 -0.90 -1.42
N LYS A 68 -28.56 -0.82 -0.16
CA LYS A 68 -29.87 -0.28 0.20
C LYS A 68 -30.03 1.17 -0.28
N THR A 69 -29.03 2.02 -0.04
CA THR A 69 -29.03 3.40 -0.53
C THR A 69 -29.06 3.46 -2.07
N CYS A 70 -28.36 2.57 -2.77
CA CYS A 70 -28.41 2.49 -4.23
C CYS A 70 -29.83 2.14 -4.73
N LEU A 71 -30.51 1.19 -4.07
CA LEU A 71 -31.89 0.81 -4.38
C LEU A 71 -32.86 1.98 -4.15
N GLU A 72 -32.75 2.66 -3.00
CA GLU A 72 -33.59 3.82 -2.66
C GLU A 72 -33.41 4.96 -3.67
N LYS A 73 -32.17 5.21 -4.11
CA LYS A 73 -31.85 6.25 -5.11
C LYS A 73 -32.07 5.82 -6.55
N LYS A 74 -32.37 4.54 -6.82
CA LYS A 74 -32.40 3.94 -8.17
C LYS A 74 -31.13 4.23 -8.98
N PHE A 75 -30.00 4.31 -8.29
CA PHE A 75 -28.70 4.64 -8.88
C PHE A 75 -27.63 3.79 -8.21
N PHE A 76 -26.89 3.01 -9.00
CA PHE A 76 -25.83 2.16 -8.49
C PHE A 76 -24.51 2.94 -8.40
N GLU A 77 -24.23 3.47 -7.22
CA GLU A 77 -22.92 4.02 -6.88
C GLU A 77 -22.05 2.90 -6.28
N VAL A 78 -21.07 2.43 -7.06
CA VAL A 78 -20.12 1.42 -6.60
C VAL A 78 -19.27 2.01 -5.48
N SER A 79 -19.33 1.44 -4.27
CA SER A 79 -18.47 1.84 -3.15
C SER A 79 -17.26 0.92 -2.99
N GLU A 80 -16.25 1.35 -2.23
CA GLU A 80 -15.09 0.53 -1.86
C GLU A 80 -15.53 -0.78 -1.19
N GLN A 81 -16.50 -0.72 -0.29
CA GLN A 81 -16.98 -1.87 0.48
C GLN A 81 -17.67 -2.90 -0.42
N ILE A 82 -18.48 -2.43 -1.38
CA ILE A 82 -19.11 -3.29 -2.39
C ILE A 82 -18.03 -3.97 -3.23
N LEU A 83 -16.99 -3.24 -3.66
CA LEU A 83 -15.90 -3.79 -4.46
C LEU A 83 -15.10 -4.84 -3.72
N ARG A 84 -14.67 -4.54 -2.49
CA ARG A 84 -13.88 -5.46 -1.66
C ARG A 84 -14.63 -6.76 -1.40
N LEU A 85 -15.89 -6.66 -0.98
CA LEU A 85 -16.70 -7.83 -0.67
C LEU A 85 -17.04 -8.64 -1.92
N SER A 86 -17.39 -7.97 -3.02
CA SER A 86 -17.64 -8.63 -4.30
C SER A 86 -16.39 -9.33 -4.85
N TYR A 87 -15.21 -8.72 -4.69
CA TYR A 87 -13.95 -9.31 -5.14
C TYR A 87 -13.57 -10.54 -4.33
N LEU A 88 -13.73 -10.50 -3.00
CA LEU A 88 -13.60 -11.67 -2.14
C LEU A 88 -14.54 -12.79 -2.57
N GLY A 89 -15.81 -12.47 -2.82
CA GLY A 89 -16.79 -13.45 -3.28
C GLY A 89 -16.45 -14.06 -4.64
N GLU A 90 -15.91 -13.28 -5.57
CA GLU A 90 -15.43 -13.79 -6.86
C GLU A 90 -14.23 -14.72 -6.69
N ASN A 91 -13.27 -14.37 -5.83
CA ASN A 91 -12.12 -15.23 -5.53
C ASN A 91 -12.58 -16.58 -4.93
N LEU A 92 -13.49 -16.55 -3.96
CA LEU A 92 -14.09 -17.74 -3.37
C LEU A 92 -14.84 -18.59 -4.41
N PHE A 93 -15.59 -17.95 -5.31
CA PHE A 93 -16.28 -18.64 -6.40
C PHE A 93 -15.32 -19.40 -7.31
N VAL A 94 -14.23 -18.75 -7.75
CA VAL A 94 -13.20 -19.37 -8.60
C VAL A 94 -12.59 -20.58 -7.91
N LEU A 95 -12.16 -20.43 -6.66
CA LEU A 95 -11.50 -21.50 -5.91
C LEU A 95 -12.45 -22.68 -5.64
N LYS A 96 -13.72 -22.39 -5.36
CA LYS A 96 -14.75 -23.42 -5.15
C LYS A 96 -15.02 -24.21 -6.42
N ASN A 97 -15.12 -23.55 -7.58
CA ASN A 97 -15.33 -24.25 -8.85
C ASN A 97 -14.17 -25.16 -9.26
N GLN A 98 -12.96 -24.88 -8.76
CA GLN A 98 -11.80 -25.76 -8.95
C GLN A 98 -11.66 -26.84 -7.88
N ASN A 99 -12.57 -26.93 -6.92
CA ASN A 99 -12.47 -27.84 -5.76
C ASN A 99 -11.11 -27.69 -5.03
N THR A 100 -10.68 -26.44 -4.84
CA THR A 100 -9.39 -26.11 -4.20
C THR A 100 -9.30 -26.74 -2.81
N LYS A 101 -8.28 -27.58 -2.59
CA LYS A 101 -8.06 -28.25 -1.31
C LYS A 101 -7.71 -27.24 -0.20
N GLY A 102 -8.30 -27.44 0.97
CA GLY A 102 -8.09 -26.59 2.15
C GLY A 102 -8.92 -25.29 2.15
N LEU A 103 -9.74 -25.04 1.11
CA LEU A 103 -10.58 -23.84 1.01
C LEU A 103 -11.58 -23.73 2.19
N ASP A 104 -12.18 -24.83 2.62
CA ASP A 104 -13.13 -24.81 3.75
C ASP A 104 -12.47 -24.34 5.05
N GLY A 105 -11.18 -24.66 5.25
CA GLY A 105 -10.40 -24.14 6.37
C GLY A 105 -10.28 -22.62 6.29
N LYS A 106 -9.95 -22.08 5.13
CA LYS A 106 -9.85 -20.63 4.91
C LYS A 106 -11.20 -19.92 5.05
N ILE A 107 -12.30 -20.54 4.63
CA ILE A 107 -13.64 -19.99 4.86
C ILE A 107 -13.95 -19.90 6.37
N ARG A 108 -13.53 -20.89 7.17
CA ARG A 108 -13.63 -20.80 8.64
C ARG A 108 -12.74 -19.69 9.20
N ASP A 109 -11.50 -19.58 8.74
CA ASP A 109 -10.57 -18.52 9.19
C ASP A 109 -11.11 -17.11 8.90
N LEU A 110 -11.86 -16.93 7.80
CA LEU A 110 -12.56 -15.66 7.49
C LEU A 110 -13.62 -15.26 8.53
N THR A 111 -14.11 -16.20 9.34
CA THR A 111 -15.09 -15.97 10.43
C THR A 111 -14.45 -15.82 11.81
N SER A 112 -13.10 -15.80 11.86
CA SER A 112 -12.34 -15.52 13.08
C SER A 112 -12.36 -14.03 13.42
N SER A 113 -12.58 -13.72 14.70
CA SER A 113 -12.48 -12.36 15.24
C SER A 113 -11.06 -11.80 15.23
N ASP A 114 -10.04 -12.63 14.98
CA ASP A 114 -8.67 -12.16 14.82
C ASP A 114 -8.51 -11.41 13.49
N LYS A 115 -8.38 -10.08 13.58
CA LYS A 115 -8.18 -9.21 12.43
C LYS A 115 -6.93 -9.58 11.64
N ALA A 116 -5.84 -9.95 12.29
CA ALA A 116 -4.60 -10.31 11.61
C ALA A 116 -4.78 -11.61 10.80
N LEU A 117 -5.49 -12.59 11.38
CA LEU A 117 -5.85 -13.82 10.66
C LEU A 117 -6.78 -13.55 9.49
N PHE A 118 -7.82 -12.72 9.66
CA PHE A 118 -8.71 -12.31 8.57
C PHE A 118 -7.93 -11.62 7.43
N ASP A 119 -7.06 -10.68 7.79
CA ASP A 119 -6.24 -9.93 6.86
C ASP A 119 -5.27 -10.84 6.08
N LYS A 120 -4.64 -11.81 6.76
CA LYS A 120 -3.79 -12.84 6.14
C LYS A 120 -4.61 -13.73 5.18
N THR A 121 -5.72 -14.27 5.67
CA THR A 121 -6.57 -15.23 4.95
C THR A 121 -7.16 -14.62 3.67
N THR A 122 -7.64 -13.37 3.75
CA THR A 122 -8.16 -12.65 2.57
C THR A 122 -7.09 -12.50 1.48
N TYR A 123 -5.84 -12.24 1.86
CA TYR A 123 -4.74 -12.11 0.91
C TYR A 123 -4.31 -13.45 0.31
N GLU A 124 -4.25 -14.52 1.11
CA GLU A 124 -3.97 -15.87 0.59
C GLU A 124 -5.04 -16.31 -0.42
N ILE A 125 -6.33 -16.06 -0.13
CA ILE A 125 -7.45 -16.34 -1.04
C ILE A 125 -7.28 -15.57 -2.35
N GLU A 126 -6.84 -14.32 -2.29
CA GLU A 126 -6.59 -13.52 -3.48
C GLU A 126 -5.48 -14.12 -4.35
N VAL A 127 -4.32 -14.42 -3.76
CA VAL A 127 -3.17 -14.99 -4.49
C VAL A 127 -3.55 -16.35 -5.08
N ALA A 128 -4.19 -17.22 -4.30
CA ALA A 128 -4.68 -18.51 -4.75
C ALA A 128 -5.65 -18.37 -5.92
N ALA A 129 -6.66 -17.50 -5.80
CA ALA A 129 -7.67 -17.30 -6.84
C ALA A 129 -7.07 -16.71 -8.12
N ALA A 130 -6.00 -15.94 -8.01
CA ALA A 130 -5.32 -15.39 -9.17
C ALA A 130 -4.54 -16.47 -9.95
N TYR A 131 -3.89 -17.42 -9.27
CA TYR A 131 -3.31 -18.60 -9.90
C TYR A 131 -4.37 -19.52 -10.50
N ALA A 132 -5.46 -19.76 -9.77
CA ALA A 132 -6.61 -20.53 -10.26
C ALA A 132 -7.18 -19.97 -11.57
N ARG A 133 -7.35 -18.65 -11.69
CA ARG A 133 -7.80 -18.00 -12.93
C ARG A 133 -6.87 -18.20 -14.13
N LYS A 134 -5.59 -18.48 -13.89
CA LYS A 134 -4.59 -18.81 -14.91
C LYS A 134 -4.60 -20.30 -15.30
N GLY A 135 -5.50 -21.09 -14.73
CA GLY A 135 -5.63 -22.52 -15.01
C GLY A 135 -4.73 -23.40 -14.14
N TYR A 136 -3.99 -22.83 -13.19
CA TYR A 136 -3.19 -23.62 -12.26
C TYR A 136 -4.06 -24.26 -11.18
N SER A 137 -3.72 -25.48 -10.80
CA SER A 137 -4.23 -26.11 -9.59
C SER A 137 -3.58 -25.48 -8.36
N VAL A 138 -4.35 -25.26 -7.30
CA VAL A 138 -3.89 -24.65 -6.05
C VAL A 138 -4.36 -25.49 -4.87
N GLU A 139 -3.50 -25.64 -3.86
CA GLU A 139 -3.83 -26.23 -2.56
C GLU A 139 -3.42 -25.24 -1.46
N PHE A 140 -4.32 -24.98 -0.50
CA PHE A 140 -3.92 -24.37 0.77
C PHE A 140 -3.27 -25.43 1.63
N VAL A 141 -2.08 -25.14 2.15
CA VAL A 141 -1.32 -26.07 3.00
C VAL A 141 -1.60 -25.71 4.46
N GLU A 142 -2.05 -26.69 5.23
CA GLU A 142 -2.26 -26.50 6.66
C GLU A 142 -0.92 -26.37 7.38
N THR A 143 -0.81 -25.36 8.27
CA THR A 143 0.34 -25.22 9.15
C THR A 143 0.41 -26.44 10.06
N LYS A 144 1.50 -27.19 9.96
CA LYS A 144 1.74 -28.34 10.84
C LYS A 144 2.52 -27.88 12.05
N SER A 145 2.00 -28.18 13.23
CA SER A 145 2.59 -27.78 14.52
C SER A 145 3.85 -28.54 14.92
N LYS A 146 4.35 -29.45 14.07
CA LYS A 146 5.57 -30.22 14.36
C LYS A 146 6.79 -29.35 14.14
N GLU A 147 7.62 -29.27 15.17
CA GLU A 147 8.87 -28.52 15.16
C GLU A 147 9.75 -28.92 13.98
N GLY A 148 10.13 -27.94 13.15
CA GLY A 148 10.99 -28.15 11.97
C GLY A 148 10.26 -28.45 10.65
N GLU A 149 8.94 -28.67 10.64
CA GLU A 149 8.21 -28.90 9.38
C GLU A 149 7.85 -27.57 8.72
N LYS A 150 8.42 -27.33 7.53
CA LYS A 150 8.20 -26.12 6.76
C LYS A 150 6.94 -26.23 5.92
N THR A 151 5.95 -25.39 6.23
CA THR A 151 4.66 -25.36 5.54
C THR A 151 4.46 -23.99 4.88
N PRO A 152 4.67 -23.85 3.56
CA PRO A 152 4.28 -22.63 2.86
C PRO A 152 2.76 -22.44 2.94
N ASP A 153 2.23 -21.24 2.74
CA ASP A 153 0.77 -21.05 2.74
C ASP A 153 0.04 -21.78 1.59
N LEU A 154 0.63 -21.79 0.39
CA LEU A 154 0.05 -22.41 -0.81
C LEU A 154 1.04 -23.35 -1.52
N LEU A 155 0.46 -24.31 -2.25
CA LEU A 155 1.15 -25.14 -3.21
C LEU A 155 0.44 -25.07 -4.56
N VAL A 156 1.13 -24.56 -5.58
CA VAL A 156 0.60 -24.39 -6.94
C VAL A 156 1.14 -25.50 -7.84
N ASN A 157 0.25 -26.21 -8.53
CA ASN A 157 0.58 -27.35 -9.39
C ASN A 157 1.40 -28.46 -8.71
N LYS A 158 1.38 -28.55 -7.38
CA LYS A 158 2.25 -29.44 -6.59
C LYS A 158 3.75 -29.20 -6.80
N GLU A 159 4.12 -28.11 -7.48
CA GLU A 159 5.49 -27.84 -7.91
C GLU A 159 6.04 -26.54 -7.32
N VAL A 160 5.21 -25.51 -7.14
CA VAL A 160 5.67 -24.20 -6.68
C VAL A 160 5.08 -23.89 -5.31
N GLU A 161 5.95 -23.59 -4.35
CA GLU A 161 5.56 -23.15 -3.01
C GLU A 161 5.34 -21.64 -3.01
N VAL A 162 4.26 -21.19 -2.37
CA VAL A 162 3.95 -19.76 -2.27
C VAL A 162 3.69 -19.40 -0.82
N GLU A 163 4.43 -18.43 -0.32
CA GLU A 163 4.29 -17.87 1.02
C GLU A 163 3.72 -16.45 0.95
N CYS A 164 2.67 -16.16 1.72
CA CYS A 164 1.92 -14.92 1.64
C CYS A 164 2.08 -14.08 2.92
N LYS A 165 2.62 -12.88 2.78
CA LYS A 165 2.74 -11.90 3.88
C LYS A 165 1.92 -10.66 3.57
N LYS A 166 1.06 -10.26 4.50
CA LYS A 166 0.39 -8.95 4.47
C LYS A 166 1.05 -8.02 5.47
N LYS A 167 1.37 -6.80 5.05
CA LYS A 167 2.03 -5.80 5.90
C LYS A 167 1.15 -4.59 6.07
N ASP A 168 0.83 -4.29 7.33
CA ASP A 168 0.25 -3.01 7.70
C ASP A 168 1.33 -1.94 7.68
N ARG A 169 1.10 -0.91 6.86
CA ARG A 169 2.11 0.09 6.50
C ARG A 169 2.26 1.21 7.54
N LYS A 170 1.28 1.35 8.44
CA LYS A 170 1.15 2.52 9.30
C LYS A 170 1.73 2.23 10.67
N THR A 171 3.05 2.39 10.80
CA THR A 171 3.63 2.57 12.13
C THR A 171 3.45 4.03 12.56
N ASP A 172 3.24 4.26 13.86
CA ASP A 172 3.07 5.61 14.40
C ASP A 172 4.26 6.52 14.06
N ARG A 173 5.44 5.92 13.92
CA ARG A 173 6.68 6.57 13.51
C ARG A 173 6.62 7.15 12.09
N ASP A 174 6.25 6.33 11.10
CA ASP A 174 6.16 6.77 9.69
C ASP A 174 5.09 7.85 9.50
N ILE A 175 3.96 7.72 10.22
CA ILE A 175 2.89 8.73 10.25
C ILE A 175 3.43 10.04 10.83
N ARG A 176 4.04 9.99 12.02
CA ARG A 176 4.59 11.15 12.70
C ARG A 176 5.60 11.89 11.82
N ASN A 177 6.55 11.18 11.23
CA ASN A 177 7.56 11.77 10.34
C ASN A 177 6.91 12.46 9.14
N THR A 178 5.91 11.82 8.51
CA THR A 178 5.17 12.39 7.38
C THR A 178 4.42 13.67 7.78
N GLU A 179 3.78 13.70 8.94
CA GLU A 179 3.08 14.89 9.44
C GLU A 179 4.06 16.03 9.76
N TYR A 180 5.25 15.74 10.28
CA TYR A 180 6.33 16.72 10.42
C TYR A 180 6.77 17.29 9.07
N TRP A 181 6.95 16.45 8.05
CA TRP A 181 7.28 16.92 6.70
C TRP A 181 6.18 17.80 6.11
N LYS A 182 4.90 17.41 6.23
CA LYS A 182 3.76 18.23 5.78
C LYS A 182 3.70 19.57 6.51
N LEU A 183 3.99 19.58 7.82
CA LEU A 183 4.05 20.81 8.60
C LEU A 183 5.14 21.76 8.06
N ILE A 184 6.33 21.21 7.77
CA ILE A 184 7.43 21.97 7.18
C ILE A 184 7.03 22.54 5.82
N VAL A 185 6.49 21.70 4.91
CA VAL A 185 6.01 22.14 3.59
C VAL A 185 5.03 23.31 3.73
N ARG A 186 4.00 23.16 4.57
CA ARG A 186 2.96 24.18 4.74
C ARG A 186 3.53 25.50 5.24
N LYS A 187 4.38 25.47 6.27
CA LYS A 187 4.94 26.69 6.89
C LYS A 187 6.00 27.34 6.00
N ALA A 188 6.90 26.56 5.40
CA ALA A 188 7.90 27.06 4.47
C ALA A 188 7.29 27.63 3.19
N SER A 189 6.21 27.03 2.68
CA SER A 189 5.47 27.59 1.54
C SER A 189 4.86 28.96 1.85
N GLY A 190 4.39 29.17 3.09
CA GLY A 190 3.92 30.48 3.55
C GLY A 190 5.05 31.51 3.71
N ILE A 191 6.24 31.07 4.13
CA ILE A 191 7.44 31.92 4.18
C ILE A 191 7.84 32.36 2.77
N MET A 192 7.90 31.42 1.82
CA MET A 192 8.16 31.69 0.39
C MET A 192 7.15 32.69 -0.19
N GLU A 193 5.87 32.50 0.12
CA GLU A 193 4.79 33.39 -0.30
C GLU A 193 4.98 34.81 0.23
N HIS A 194 5.29 34.93 1.52
CA HIS A 194 5.50 36.22 2.18
C HIS A 194 6.70 36.99 1.61
N PHE A 195 7.80 36.29 1.29
CA PHE A 195 9.01 36.91 0.73
C PHE A 195 9.05 36.96 -0.81
N GLY A 196 8.01 36.48 -1.48
CA GLY A 196 7.88 36.56 -2.94
C GLY A 196 8.92 35.72 -3.71
N LEU A 197 9.38 34.61 -3.14
CA LEU A 197 10.41 33.75 -3.72
C LEU A 197 9.98 32.29 -3.71
N ASN A 198 10.26 31.61 -4.83
CA ASN A 198 9.99 30.19 -4.99
C ASN A 198 11.29 29.39 -4.92
N TYR A 199 11.28 28.30 -4.15
CA TYR A 199 12.47 27.52 -3.84
C TYR A 199 12.26 26.02 -4.07
N ALA A 200 13.34 25.34 -4.45
CA ALA A 200 13.54 23.93 -4.13
C ALA A 200 14.26 23.83 -2.77
N VAL A 201 13.68 23.04 -1.88
CA VAL A 201 14.14 22.82 -0.50
C VAL A 201 14.35 21.33 -0.28
N PHE A 202 15.59 20.92 -0.03
CA PHE A 202 15.93 19.55 0.31
C PHE A 202 16.46 19.48 1.74
N ILE A 203 15.79 18.69 2.59
CA ILE A 203 16.15 18.51 3.99
C ILE A 203 16.60 17.07 4.21
N LYS A 204 17.79 16.91 4.78
CA LYS A 204 18.35 15.62 5.17
C LYS A 204 18.52 15.57 6.69
N THR A 205 18.14 14.48 7.33
CA THR A 205 18.33 14.26 8.78
C THR A 205 19.06 12.95 9.05
N GLN A 206 19.96 12.92 10.02
CA GLN A 206 20.71 11.71 10.42
C GLN A 206 19.90 10.77 11.33
N ARG A 207 18.78 11.24 11.84
CA ARG A 207 17.82 10.50 12.68
C ARG A 207 16.39 10.89 12.29
N ASP A 208 15.40 10.22 12.86
CA ASP A 208 14.02 10.69 12.73
C ASP A 208 13.89 12.10 13.31
N PRO A 209 13.18 13.01 12.64
CA PRO A 209 12.92 14.33 13.18
C PRO A 209 12.05 14.24 14.43
N GLU A 210 12.45 14.97 15.46
CA GLU A 210 11.60 15.30 16.60
C GLU A 210 10.95 16.67 16.43
N LYS A 211 10.03 17.03 17.33
CA LYS A 211 9.32 18.31 17.27
C LYS A 211 10.29 19.49 17.30
N GLU A 212 11.33 19.41 18.11
CA GLU A 212 12.36 20.42 18.28
C GLU A 212 13.18 20.62 17.00
N ASP A 213 13.45 19.52 16.27
CA ASP A 213 14.13 19.57 14.97
C ASP A 213 13.26 20.27 13.92
N VAL A 214 11.96 20.00 13.91
CA VAL A 214 11.01 20.66 13.00
C VAL A 214 10.96 22.16 13.25
N GLU A 215 10.87 22.57 14.52
CA GLU A 215 10.90 23.99 14.90
C GLU A 215 12.22 24.65 14.50
N PHE A 216 13.35 23.95 14.71
CA PHE A 216 14.66 24.41 14.31
C PHE A 216 14.76 24.60 12.79
N ILE A 217 14.35 23.60 12.00
CA ILE A 217 14.34 23.65 10.53
C ILE A 217 13.52 24.84 10.06
N LEU A 218 12.32 25.06 10.61
CA LEU A 218 11.46 26.18 10.23
C LEU A 218 12.10 27.54 10.53
N ARG A 219 12.75 27.69 11.69
CA ARG A 219 13.51 28.91 12.02
C ARG A 219 14.65 29.15 11.03
N GLN A 220 15.41 28.11 10.69
CA GLN A 220 16.50 28.23 9.72
C GLN A 220 16.00 28.55 8.32
N LEU A 221 14.93 27.89 7.85
CA LEU A 221 14.31 28.20 6.55
C LEU A 221 13.82 29.65 6.50
N GLN A 222 13.18 30.14 7.56
CA GLN A 222 12.74 31.53 7.63
C GLN A 222 13.92 32.50 7.50
N LYS A 223 15.01 32.27 8.23
CA LYS A 223 16.22 33.08 8.16
C LYS A 223 16.83 33.06 6.75
N LEU A 224 17.07 31.87 6.21
CA LEU A 224 17.74 31.67 4.93
C LEU A 224 16.94 32.22 3.75
N ILE A 225 15.61 32.03 3.74
CA ILE A 225 14.72 32.55 2.69
C ILE A 225 14.63 34.08 2.78
N LYS A 226 14.49 34.65 3.99
CA LYS A 226 14.48 36.11 4.19
C LYS A 226 15.76 36.75 3.64
N GLU A 227 16.90 36.13 3.88
CA GLU A 227 18.21 36.57 3.39
C GLU A 227 18.49 36.19 1.93
N LYS A 228 17.51 35.59 1.22
CA LYS A 228 17.62 35.13 -0.18
C LYS A 228 18.81 34.20 -0.43
N LYS A 229 19.16 33.37 0.55
CA LYS A 229 20.31 32.47 0.48
C LYS A 229 20.03 31.29 -0.47
N GLN A 230 21.11 30.75 -1.04
CA GLN A 230 21.13 29.56 -1.88
C GLN A 230 22.38 28.73 -1.57
N GLY A 231 22.31 27.42 -1.81
CA GLY A 231 23.38 26.47 -1.51
C GLY A 231 23.02 25.46 -0.43
N ARG A 232 24.05 24.80 0.12
CA ARG A 232 23.92 23.75 1.13
C ARG A 232 24.36 24.26 2.52
N PHE A 233 23.49 24.08 3.50
CA PHE A 233 23.66 24.48 4.89
C PHE A 233 23.66 23.23 5.77
N ALA A 234 24.71 23.02 6.55
CA ALA A 234 24.86 21.85 7.40
C ALA A 234 24.91 22.25 8.88
N PHE A 235 24.03 21.67 9.68
CA PHE A 235 23.91 21.84 11.12
C PHE A 235 24.33 20.53 11.79
N ARG A 236 25.65 20.35 11.93
CA ARG A 236 26.26 19.07 12.32
C ARG A 236 25.88 18.63 13.73
N ASP A 237 25.73 19.58 14.65
CA ASP A 237 25.29 19.37 16.03
C ASP A 237 23.88 18.74 16.13
N ARG A 238 23.03 18.99 15.13
CA ARG A 238 21.68 18.42 15.02
C ARG A 238 21.59 17.24 14.06
N GLY A 239 22.65 16.98 13.29
CA GLY A 239 22.60 16.02 12.18
C GLY A 239 21.62 16.43 11.07
N ILE A 240 21.43 17.73 10.82
CA ILE A 240 20.48 18.26 9.84
C ILE A 240 21.22 18.97 8.70
N GLY A 241 20.84 18.68 7.46
CA GLY A 241 21.28 19.40 6.26
C GLY A 241 20.09 20.02 5.53
N ILE A 242 20.23 21.27 5.09
CA ILE A 242 19.24 21.98 4.28
C ILE A 242 19.92 22.43 3.00
N THR A 243 19.34 22.11 1.85
CA THR A 243 19.77 22.63 0.55
C THR A 243 18.67 23.51 -0.01
N LEU A 244 19.03 24.72 -0.42
CA LEU A 244 18.11 25.71 -0.99
C LEU A 244 18.57 26.13 -2.37
N GLN A 245 17.65 26.10 -3.32
CA GLN A 245 17.84 26.64 -4.66
C GLN A 245 16.66 27.53 -5.01
N ILE A 246 16.93 28.79 -5.38
CA ILE A 246 15.90 29.68 -5.88
C ILE A 246 15.49 29.19 -7.27
N LEU A 247 14.19 29.00 -7.48
CA LEU A 247 13.62 28.57 -8.75
C LEU A 247 13.05 29.76 -9.54
N SER A 248 12.36 30.67 -8.86
CA SER A 248 11.76 31.84 -9.50
C SER A 248 11.38 32.93 -8.49
N LEU A 249 11.07 34.12 -9.00
CA LEU A 249 10.25 35.07 -8.25
C LEU A 249 8.79 34.59 -8.20
N LYS A 250 8.02 35.10 -7.23
CA LYS A 250 6.58 34.88 -7.17
C LYS A 250 5.91 35.37 -8.46
N ASP A 251 4.96 34.57 -8.95
CA ASP A 251 4.16 34.78 -10.16
C ASP A 251 4.95 34.89 -11.47
N GLN A 252 6.27 34.70 -11.43
CA GLN A 252 7.10 34.62 -12.62
C GLN A 252 6.76 33.35 -13.40
N GLU A 253 6.41 33.54 -14.68
CA GLU A 253 6.27 32.43 -15.64
C GLU A 253 7.64 32.03 -16.17
N ILE A 254 7.88 30.72 -16.22
CA ILE A 254 9.10 30.13 -16.77
C ILE A 254 8.68 29.08 -17.79
N GLU A 255 9.27 29.14 -18.99
CA GLU A 255 9.15 28.05 -19.97
C GLU A 255 9.91 26.83 -19.43
N SER A 256 9.26 25.67 -19.39
CA SER A 256 9.82 24.47 -18.76
C SER A 256 9.65 23.26 -19.66
N GLU A 257 10.76 22.54 -19.85
CA GLU A 257 10.76 21.20 -20.46
C GLU A 257 10.63 20.09 -19.39
N GLY A 258 10.45 20.49 -18.12
CA GLY A 258 10.54 19.65 -16.93
C GLY A 258 11.23 20.40 -15.80
N ILE A 259 11.03 19.94 -14.55
CA ILE A 259 11.85 20.40 -13.42
C ILE A 259 12.71 19.24 -12.96
N GLU A 260 13.97 19.25 -13.36
CA GLU A 260 14.97 18.31 -12.86
C GLU A 260 15.66 18.89 -11.63
N PHE A 261 15.78 18.07 -10.59
CA PHE A 261 16.56 18.41 -9.41
C PHE A 261 17.45 17.22 -9.06
N GLY A 262 18.76 17.43 -9.13
CA GLY A 262 19.74 16.40 -8.79
C GLY A 262 19.88 16.29 -7.28
N THR A 263 19.45 15.18 -6.71
CA THR A 263 19.88 14.77 -5.37
C THR A 263 20.87 13.62 -5.47
N SER A 264 21.88 13.61 -4.61
CA SER A 264 22.89 12.54 -4.58
C SER A 264 22.32 11.17 -4.20
N GLU A 265 21.09 11.15 -3.70
CA GLU A 265 20.40 9.99 -3.14
C GLU A 265 18.90 10.14 -3.32
N GLU A 266 18.17 9.02 -3.29
CA GLU A 266 16.72 9.00 -3.40
C GLU A 266 16.03 9.53 -2.13
N LEU A 267 15.05 10.42 -2.30
CA LEU A 267 14.35 11.13 -1.22
C LEU A 267 13.11 10.37 -0.74
N ASP A 268 12.89 10.33 0.58
CA ASP A 268 11.81 9.56 1.23
C ASP A 268 10.43 10.17 1.06
N TYR A 269 10.38 11.50 0.91
CA TYR A 269 9.15 12.24 0.69
C TYR A 269 9.46 13.44 -0.20
N VAL A 270 8.68 13.63 -1.27
CA VAL A 270 8.81 14.80 -2.14
C VAL A 270 7.44 15.37 -2.46
N VAL A 271 7.35 16.69 -2.38
CA VAL A 271 6.14 17.44 -2.68
C VAL A 271 6.48 18.52 -3.70
N PRO A 272 6.19 18.28 -4.99
CA PRO A 272 6.16 19.35 -5.97
C PRO A 272 4.82 20.09 -5.88
N ALA A 273 4.86 21.41 -5.85
CA ALA A 273 3.71 22.29 -5.97
C ALA A 273 4.02 23.33 -7.05
N VAL A 274 3.30 23.27 -8.17
CA VAL A 274 3.55 24.11 -9.34
C VAL A 274 2.25 24.32 -10.09
N GLU A 275 2.06 25.53 -10.62
CA GLU A 275 0.98 25.83 -11.55
C GLU A 275 1.49 25.60 -12.98
N VAL A 276 0.78 24.80 -13.77
CA VAL A 276 1.21 24.42 -15.12
C VAL A 276 0.22 24.92 -16.16
N ARG A 277 0.73 25.53 -17.22
CA ARG A 277 -0.04 25.96 -18.39
C ARG A 277 0.59 25.38 -19.65
N LYS A 278 -0.20 24.69 -20.46
CA LYS A 278 0.21 24.21 -21.78
C LYS A 278 -0.39 25.14 -22.84
N LYS A 279 0.44 25.67 -23.74
CA LYS A 279 -0.01 26.48 -24.89
C LYS A 279 -0.31 25.58 -26.10
N GLU A 280 -1.05 26.11 -27.07
CA GLU A 280 -1.48 25.38 -28.28
C GLU A 280 -0.32 24.83 -29.12
N ASN A 281 0.83 25.50 -29.10
CA ASN A 281 2.07 25.04 -29.74
C ASN A 281 2.80 23.92 -28.97
N GLY A 282 2.18 23.35 -27.93
CA GLY A 282 2.73 22.28 -27.11
C GLY A 282 3.69 22.72 -26.00
N LYS A 283 4.12 23.99 -25.98
CA LYS A 283 5.03 24.51 -24.95
C LYS A 283 4.39 24.53 -23.57
N ILE A 284 5.17 24.18 -22.56
CA ILE A 284 4.75 24.14 -21.16
C ILE A 284 5.37 25.33 -20.43
N PHE A 285 4.53 26.06 -19.70
CA PHE A 285 4.93 27.15 -18.81
C PHE A 285 4.55 26.77 -17.39
N ILE A 286 5.45 27.07 -16.46
CA ILE A 286 5.24 26.87 -15.04
C ILE A 286 5.24 28.20 -14.30
N ARG A 287 4.46 28.27 -13.22
CA ARG A 287 4.40 29.40 -12.30
C ARG A 287 4.39 28.91 -10.86
N ASN A 288 4.97 29.70 -9.97
CA ASN A 288 5.06 29.41 -8.54
C ASN A 288 5.63 28.02 -8.18
N PRO A 289 6.76 27.57 -8.79
CA PRO A 289 7.30 26.24 -8.52
C PRO A 289 7.91 26.15 -7.12
N LYS A 290 7.32 25.35 -6.24
CA LYS A 290 7.85 25.04 -4.91
C LYS A 290 8.12 23.54 -4.85
N ILE A 291 9.34 23.15 -4.54
CA ILE A 291 9.73 21.74 -4.45
C ILE A 291 10.26 21.48 -3.06
N PHE A 292 9.71 20.46 -2.40
CA PHE A 292 10.23 20.00 -1.12
C PHE A 292 10.66 18.55 -1.24
N GLY A 293 11.83 18.24 -0.71
CA GLY A 293 12.35 16.90 -0.64
C GLY A 293 12.92 16.59 0.72
N PHE A 294 12.63 15.41 1.26
CA PHE A 294 13.04 15.02 2.60
C PHE A 294 13.73 13.66 2.57
N LYS A 295 14.80 13.53 3.36
CA LYS A 295 15.55 12.29 3.54
C LYS A 295 15.91 12.08 5.00
N GLY A 296 15.47 10.99 5.60
CA GLY A 296 16.02 10.46 6.84
C GLY A 296 17.15 9.47 6.54
N ALA A 297 18.14 9.38 7.42
CA ALA A 297 19.16 8.34 7.35
C ALA A 297 18.61 6.96 7.74
N VAL A 298 17.54 6.92 8.54
CA VAL A 298 16.88 5.67 8.89
C VAL A 298 15.84 5.34 7.83
N LEU A 299 15.90 4.11 7.31
CA LEU A 299 14.91 3.63 6.36
C LEU A 299 13.50 3.65 6.98
N PRO A 300 12.47 4.00 6.21
CA PRO A 300 11.08 3.92 6.68
C PRO A 300 10.73 2.49 7.12
N GLU A 301 9.96 2.35 8.20
CA GLU A 301 9.62 1.04 8.78
C GLU A 301 8.79 0.19 7.83
N ARG A 302 7.97 0.84 6.99
CA ARG A 302 7.25 0.15 5.92
C ARG A 302 8.14 -0.55 4.89
N ILE A 303 9.40 -0.12 4.76
CA ILE A 303 10.38 -0.76 3.87
C ILE A 303 11.15 -1.85 4.62
N THR A 304 11.62 -1.57 5.83
CA THR A 304 12.39 -2.55 6.61
C THR A 304 11.55 -3.76 7.00
N SER A 305 10.30 -3.54 7.40
CA SER A 305 9.36 -4.62 7.75
C SER A 305 9.08 -5.57 6.58
N VAL A 306 9.08 -5.09 5.34
CA VAL A 306 8.95 -5.94 4.14
C VAL A 306 10.17 -6.85 4.01
N ILE A 307 11.38 -6.31 4.17
CA ILE A 307 12.62 -7.08 4.10
C ILE A 307 12.69 -8.13 5.23
N GLU A 308 12.30 -7.77 6.44
CA GLU A 308 12.18 -8.71 7.57
C GLU A 308 11.18 -9.81 7.27
N SER A 309 10.02 -9.46 6.71
CA SER A 309 8.99 -10.44 6.34
C SER A 309 9.46 -11.44 5.29
N ILE A 310 10.29 -11.02 4.34
CA ILE A 310 10.87 -11.92 3.34
C ILE A 310 11.89 -12.87 4.01
N LYS A 311 12.69 -12.37 4.96
CA LYS A 311 13.62 -13.21 5.73
C LYS A 311 12.88 -14.25 6.56
N ASP A 312 11.77 -13.87 7.18
CA ASP A 312 10.93 -14.77 7.98
C ASP A 312 10.20 -15.78 7.09
N ALA A 313 9.59 -15.31 6.00
CA ALA A 313 8.88 -16.14 5.01
C ALA A 313 9.77 -17.25 4.44
N LYS A 314 11.06 -16.97 4.21
CA LYS A 314 12.02 -17.99 3.77
C LYS A 314 12.03 -19.24 4.65
N GLN A 315 11.81 -19.10 5.95
CA GLN A 315 11.83 -20.23 6.88
C GLN A 315 10.65 -21.19 6.68
N GLN A 316 9.60 -20.75 6.00
CA GLN A 316 8.41 -21.56 5.71
C GLN A 316 8.50 -22.29 4.35
N LEU A 317 9.44 -21.90 3.49
CA LEU A 317 9.72 -22.59 2.22
C LEU A 317 10.59 -23.82 2.45
N SER A 318 10.19 -24.96 1.89
CA SER A 318 10.87 -26.25 2.10
C SER A 318 12.30 -26.26 1.55
N GLY A 319 12.57 -25.45 0.52
CA GLY A 319 13.83 -25.45 -0.19
C GLY A 319 14.06 -26.73 -1.03
N LYS A 320 12.99 -27.44 -1.38
CA LYS A 320 13.02 -28.63 -2.24
C LYS A 320 12.40 -28.40 -3.63
N ARG A 321 11.75 -27.25 -3.82
CA ARG A 321 11.11 -26.84 -5.07
C ARG A 321 11.13 -25.31 -5.18
N PRO A 322 10.75 -24.73 -6.33
CA PRO A 322 10.70 -23.28 -6.50
C PRO A 322 9.79 -22.62 -5.45
N GLY A 323 10.28 -21.54 -4.84
CA GLY A 323 9.61 -20.85 -3.75
C GLY A 323 9.36 -19.38 -4.07
N LEU A 324 8.10 -18.95 -4.01
CA LEU A 324 7.69 -17.57 -4.24
C LEU A 324 7.23 -16.94 -2.93
N ILE A 325 7.58 -15.67 -2.72
CA ILE A 325 7.11 -14.90 -1.56
C ILE A 325 6.28 -13.73 -2.08
N TYR A 326 5.02 -13.70 -1.71
CA TYR A 326 4.08 -12.63 -2.01
C TYR A 326 3.98 -11.69 -0.81
N VAL A 327 4.29 -10.42 -0.98
CA VAL A 327 4.19 -9.40 0.08
C VAL A 327 3.22 -8.29 -0.33
N ASN A 328 2.08 -8.20 0.34
CA ASN A 328 1.13 -7.11 0.14
C ASN A 328 1.49 -5.89 0.98
N LEU A 329 1.69 -4.77 0.30
CA LEU A 329 1.74 -3.45 0.90
C LEU A 329 0.30 -2.91 0.96
N ASN A 330 -0.32 -2.93 2.15
CA ASN A 330 -1.59 -2.24 2.39
C ASN A 330 -1.36 -0.72 2.17
N MET A 331 -1.64 -0.19 0.97
CA MET A 331 -1.35 1.21 0.62
C MET A 331 -2.60 2.02 0.31
N ILE A 332 -2.57 3.29 0.74
CA ILE A 332 -3.61 4.29 0.46
C ILE A 332 -3.09 5.38 -0.50
N ASP A 333 -1.77 5.58 -0.63
CA ASP A 333 -1.20 6.67 -1.44
C ASP A 333 -0.40 6.15 -2.65
N ARG A 334 -0.99 6.32 -3.84
CA ARG A 334 -0.43 5.91 -5.14
C ARG A 334 0.91 6.55 -5.47
N LYS A 335 1.18 7.79 -5.02
CA LYS A 335 2.43 8.51 -5.37
C LYS A 335 3.64 7.96 -4.61
N MET A 336 3.43 7.42 -3.43
CA MET A 336 4.51 6.79 -2.65
C MET A 336 4.82 5.37 -3.13
N ILE A 337 3.88 4.70 -3.83
CA ILE A 337 4.02 3.32 -4.32
C ILE A 337 5.26 3.16 -5.21
N ASP A 338 5.44 4.05 -6.18
CA ASP A 338 6.45 3.85 -7.23
C ASP A 338 7.87 3.91 -6.68
N ARG A 339 8.13 4.88 -5.80
CA ARG A 339 9.42 5.01 -5.11
C ARG A 339 9.68 3.91 -4.11
N ASP A 340 8.65 3.54 -3.34
CA ASP A 340 8.78 2.43 -2.40
C ASP A 340 9.06 1.13 -3.17
N PHE A 341 8.48 0.91 -4.36
CA PHE A 341 8.83 -0.21 -5.23
C PHE A 341 10.27 -0.15 -5.75
N GLU A 342 10.76 0.99 -6.21
CA GLU A 342 12.15 1.15 -6.68
C GLU A 342 13.17 0.84 -5.57
N ARG A 343 12.91 1.32 -4.36
CA ARG A 343 13.73 1.03 -3.18
C ARG A 343 13.70 -0.45 -2.81
N LEU A 344 12.50 -1.02 -2.74
CA LEU A 344 12.33 -2.43 -2.42
C LEU A 344 12.99 -3.33 -3.47
N ASP A 345 12.92 -2.97 -4.75
CA ASP A 345 13.57 -3.70 -5.85
C ASP A 345 15.06 -3.89 -5.58
N SER A 346 15.77 -2.80 -5.27
CA SER A 346 17.21 -2.83 -4.96
C SER A 346 17.54 -3.63 -3.70
N LEU A 347 16.76 -3.44 -2.63
CA LEU A 347 16.97 -4.12 -1.35
C LEU A 347 16.69 -5.63 -1.44
N ILE A 348 15.61 -6.01 -2.12
CA ILE A 348 15.20 -7.39 -2.34
C ILE A 348 16.20 -8.10 -3.25
N LYS A 349 16.65 -7.50 -4.36
CA LYS A 349 17.69 -8.07 -5.22
C LYS A 349 18.96 -8.40 -4.43
N ARG A 350 19.40 -7.49 -3.55
CA ARG A 350 20.55 -7.74 -2.67
C ARG A 350 20.29 -8.86 -1.67
N LEU A 351 19.08 -8.95 -1.11
CA LEU A 351 18.69 -10.05 -0.25
C LEU A 351 18.76 -11.39 -1.00
N LEU A 352 18.20 -11.45 -2.21
CA LEU A 352 18.06 -12.67 -3.01
C LEU A 352 19.39 -13.30 -3.42
N LYS A 353 20.44 -12.50 -3.64
CA LYS A 353 21.81 -12.98 -3.93
C LYS A 353 22.31 -14.05 -2.96
N ASN A 354 21.91 -13.96 -1.69
CA ASN A 354 22.35 -14.87 -0.63
C ASN A 354 21.26 -15.86 -0.19
N ASN A 355 20.17 -15.97 -0.96
CA ASN A 355 18.99 -16.75 -0.57
C ASN A 355 18.47 -17.63 -1.73
N SER A 356 19.20 -18.69 -2.04
CA SER A 356 18.88 -19.61 -3.15
C SER A 356 17.59 -20.41 -2.99
N THR A 357 16.99 -20.47 -1.80
CA THR A 357 15.69 -21.13 -1.58
C THR A 357 14.50 -20.34 -2.14
N ILE A 358 14.69 -19.05 -2.43
CA ILE A 358 13.65 -18.17 -2.94
C ILE A 358 13.85 -18.03 -4.46
N SER A 359 12.85 -18.38 -5.25
CA SER A 359 12.87 -18.24 -6.72
C SER A 359 12.40 -16.85 -7.18
N GLY A 360 11.58 -16.18 -6.37
CA GLY A 360 11.14 -14.82 -6.65
C GLY A 360 10.36 -14.20 -5.51
N VAL A 361 10.31 -12.86 -5.50
CA VAL A 361 9.49 -12.07 -4.58
C VAL A 361 8.55 -11.21 -5.40
N ILE A 362 7.28 -11.22 -5.03
CA ILE A 362 6.24 -10.43 -5.65
C ILE A 362 5.74 -9.45 -4.61
N VAL A 363 6.00 -8.16 -4.82
CA VAL A 363 5.47 -7.11 -3.97
C VAL A 363 4.19 -6.61 -4.61
N THR A 364 3.06 -6.78 -3.93
CA THR A 364 1.74 -6.38 -4.41
C THR A 364 1.23 -5.19 -3.61
N THR A 365 0.32 -4.44 -4.20
CA THR A 365 -0.42 -3.40 -3.51
C THR A 365 -1.78 -3.23 -4.17
N GLU A 366 -2.78 -3.03 -3.32
CA GLU A 366 -4.15 -2.75 -3.72
C GLU A 366 -4.39 -1.24 -3.72
N TYR A 367 -5.11 -0.73 -4.71
CA TYR A 367 -5.51 0.67 -4.73
C TYR A 367 -6.91 0.85 -5.30
N PHE A 368 -7.62 1.81 -4.72
CA PHE A 368 -8.94 2.26 -5.14
C PHE A 368 -8.80 3.63 -5.78
N VAL A 369 -9.24 3.77 -7.03
CA VAL A 369 -9.27 5.06 -7.72
C VAL A 369 -10.73 5.41 -7.97
N LYS A 370 -11.16 6.55 -7.43
CA LYS A 370 -12.39 7.18 -7.87
C LYS A 370 -12.05 8.04 -9.08
N ASP A 371 -12.66 7.75 -10.23
CA ASP A 371 -12.65 8.61 -11.40
C ASP A 371 -14.09 9.07 -11.75
N ALA A 372 -14.24 9.76 -12.88
CA ALA A 372 -15.53 10.26 -13.34
C ALA A 372 -16.53 9.14 -13.72
N GLN A 373 -16.05 7.90 -13.88
CA GLN A 373 -16.81 6.73 -14.33
C GLN A 373 -17.13 5.77 -13.17
N GLY A 374 -16.49 5.93 -12.00
CA GLY A 374 -16.80 5.19 -10.78
C GLY A 374 -15.57 4.91 -9.93
N TYR A 375 -15.64 3.84 -9.14
CA TYR A 375 -14.50 3.33 -8.39
C TYR A 375 -13.86 2.14 -9.13
N ILE A 376 -12.56 2.22 -9.36
CA ILE A 376 -11.73 1.14 -9.87
C ILE A 376 -10.99 0.51 -8.70
N TYR A 377 -11.14 -0.80 -8.52
CA TYR A 377 -10.28 -1.61 -7.68
C TYR A 377 -9.23 -2.29 -8.55
N SER A 378 -7.95 -2.05 -8.24
CA SER A 378 -6.84 -2.58 -9.02
C SER A 378 -5.67 -2.97 -8.13
N HIS A 379 -4.92 -3.95 -8.61
CA HIS A 379 -3.68 -4.39 -8.02
C HIS A 379 -2.51 -3.90 -8.86
N LYS A 380 -1.45 -3.47 -8.21
CA LYS A 380 -0.15 -3.28 -8.82
C LYS A 380 0.80 -4.28 -8.21
N ALA A 381 1.57 -4.96 -9.06
CA ALA A 381 2.56 -5.91 -8.63
C ALA A 381 3.93 -5.52 -9.21
N ARG A 382 4.97 -5.77 -8.42
CA ARG A 382 6.37 -5.72 -8.83
C ARG A 382 6.96 -7.10 -8.59
N VAL A 383 7.31 -7.77 -9.69
CA VAL A 383 7.93 -9.10 -9.66
C VAL A 383 9.44 -8.94 -9.70
N ILE A 384 10.13 -9.57 -8.75
CA ILE A 384 11.58 -9.56 -8.63
C ILE A 384 12.04 -11.02 -8.61
N LYS A 385 12.53 -11.50 -9.77
CA LYS A 385 13.03 -12.86 -9.93
C LYS A 385 14.40 -13.01 -9.27
N ASN A 386 14.68 -14.18 -8.70
CA ASN A 386 15.99 -14.52 -8.16
C ASN A 386 16.82 -15.28 -9.21
N GLU A 387 17.83 -14.63 -9.77
CA GLU A 387 18.77 -15.23 -10.71
C GLU A 387 19.67 -16.31 -10.06
N TRP A 388 19.77 -16.30 -8.73
CA TRP A 388 20.59 -17.23 -7.93
C TRP A 388 19.74 -18.32 -7.24
N ALA A 389 18.51 -18.54 -7.70
CA ALA A 389 17.64 -19.56 -7.16
C ALA A 389 18.21 -20.97 -7.41
N LYS A 390 18.19 -21.83 -6.39
CA LYS A 390 18.57 -23.24 -6.51
C LYS A 390 17.59 -24.01 -7.40
N TYR A 391 16.31 -23.64 -7.32
CA TYR A 391 15.24 -24.23 -8.13
C TYR A 391 14.58 -23.12 -8.94
N SER A 392 14.78 -23.16 -10.25
CA SER A 392 14.11 -22.27 -11.19
C SER A 392 12.64 -22.62 -11.33
N LEU A 393 11.81 -21.61 -11.59
CA LEU A 393 10.41 -21.85 -11.93
C LEU A 393 10.31 -22.68 -13.21
N PRO A 394 9.27 -23.51 -13.38
CA PRO A 394 8.99 -24.19 -14.64
C PRO A 394 8.89 -23.17 -15.78
N SER A 395 9.32 -23.54 -16.99
CA SER A 395 9.41 -22.61 -18.15
C SER A 395 8.07 -22.00 -18.55
N GLU A 396 6.98 -22.75 -18.38
CA GLU A 396 5.62 -22.31 -18.68
C GLU A 396 4.92 -21.66 -17.47
N PHE A 397 5.59 -21.59 -16.31
CA PHE A 397 4.99 -21.03 -15.11
C PHE A 397 4.96 -19.50 -15.17
N GLU A 398 3.75 -18.96 -15.23
CA GLU A 398 3.49 -17.52 -15.18
C GLU A 398 3.32 -17.06 -13.73
N ILE A 399 4.21 -16.17 -13.28
CA ILE A 399 4.04 -15.51 -11.99
C ILE A 399 2.85 -14.55 -12.07
N VAL A 400 1.83 -14.76 -11.26
CA VAL A 400 0.72 -13.81 -11.13
C VAL A 400 1.26 -12.45 -10.67
N GLY A 401 1.02 -11.42 -11.46
CA GLY A 401 1.52 -10.06 -11.24
C GLY A 401 2.66 -9.67 -12.17
N GLU A 402 3.25 -10.62 -12.90
CA GLU A 402 4.08 -10.33 -14.05
C GLU A 402 3.20 -9.74 -15.15
N LYS A 403 3.56 -8.57 -15.69
CA LYS A 403 2.88 -8.08 -16.88
C LYS A 403 3.19 -9.08 -17.99
N GLY A 404 2.16 -9.72 -18.55
CA GLY A 404 2.30 -10.35 -19.85
C GLY A 404 2.83 -9.28 -20.83
N ASN A 405 3.82 -9.66 -21.63
CA ASN A 405 4.47 -8.80 -22.63
C ASN A 405 3.46 -7.94 -23.41
#